data_AF-A0A830HLH4-F1
#
_entry.id   AF-A0A830HLH4-F1
#
_cell.length_a   1.000
_cell.length_b   1.000
_cell.length_c   1.000
_cell.angle_alpha   90.00
_cell.angle_beta   90.00
_cell.angle_gamma   90.00
#
_symmetry.space_group_name_H-M   'P 1'
#
loop_
_entity.id
_entity.type
_entity.pdbx_description
1 polymer ?
#
loop_
_entity_poly.entity_id
_entity_poly.type
_entity_poly.pdbx_seq_one_letter_code
_entity_poly.pdbx_strand_id
1 'polypeptide(L)'
;MSDASAFKELRIKTSSVKRLVKDLSSYSAEIIKETNKLESMKAASADVHDVKHQENVLAEASMMIPDVKQRLESALGDLQLLMSDFEGDEFAEAEEVKIANETIDAASAAQAEA
;
A
#
# COMPACT_ATOMS: atom_id res chain seq x y z
N MET A 1 -25.02 16.12 -2.73
CA MET A 1 -25.07 14.67 -3.07
C MET A 1 -26.21 14.04 -2.31
N SER A 2 -26.74 12.89 -2.76
CA SER A 2 -27.57 12.05 -1.88
C SER A 2 -26.69 11.08 -1.11
N ASP A 3 -27.12 10.63 0.06
CA ASP A 3 -26.38 9.69 0.90
C ASP A 3 -26.00 8.42 0.12
N ALA A 4 -26.92 7.91 -0.70
CA ALA A 4 -26.66 6.75 -1.56
C ALA A 4 -25.50 6.98 -2.57
N SER A 5 -25.37 8.19 -3.10
CA SER A 5 -24.25 8.55 -3.98
C SER A 5 -22.93 8.70 -3.22
N ALA A 6 -22.98 9.26 -2.01
CA ALA A 6 -21.82 9.43 -1.15
C ALA A 6 -21.29 8.06 -0.69
N PHE A 7 -22.15 7.16 -0.20
CA PHE A 7 -21.76 5.80 0.20
C PHE A 7 -21.17 5.00 -0.97
N LYS A 8 -21.68 5.18 -2.18
CA LYS A 8 -21.11 4.56 -3.38
C LYS A 8 -19.68 5.06 -3.62
N GLU A 9 -19.44 6.36 -3.54
CA GLU A 9 -18.12 6.94 -3.72
C GLU A 9 -17.16 6.47 -2.61
N LEU A 10 -17.63 6.40 -1.37
CA LEU A 10 -16.87 5.90 -0.23
C LEU A 10 -16.38 4.48 -0.47
N ARG A 11 -17.26 3.56 -0.89
CA ARG A 11 -16.89 2.18 -1.24
C ARG A 11 -15.83 2.12 -2.36
N ILE A 12 -15.93 3.00 -3.36
CA ILE A 12 -14.98 3.05 -4.47
C ILE A 12 -13.59 3.49 -3.98
N LYS A 13 -13.51 4.62 -3.26
CA LYS A 13 -12.23 5.13 -2.75
C LYS A 13 -11.58 4.17 -1.75
N THR A 14 -12.37 3.58 -0.85
CA THR A 14 -11.91 2.52 0.06
C THR A 14 -11.33 1.31 -0.70
N SER A 15 -11.99 0.86 -1.78
CA SER A 15 -11.49 -0.26 -2.60
C SER A 15 -10.17 0.08 -3.30
N SER A 16 -10.02 1.32 -3.77
CA SER A 16 -8.76 1.79 -4.38
C SER A 16 -7.60 1.77 -3.39
N VAL A 17 -7.81 2.29 -2.17
CA VAL A 17 -6.79 2.26 -1.10
C VAL A 17 -6.43 0.81 -0.73
N LYS A 18 -7.41 -0.08 -0.55
CA LYS A 18 -7.15 -1.50 -0.27
C LYS A 18 -6.29 -2.19 -1.32
N ARG A 19 -6.44 -1.84 -2.61
CA ARG A 19 -5.61 -2.39 -3.69
C ARG A 19 -4.18 -1.89 -3.59
N LEU A 20 -3.99 -0.59 -3.39
CA LEU A 20 -2.66 0.02 -3.28
C LEU A 20 -1.88 -0.49 -2.06
N VAL A 21 -2.55 -0.75 -0.93
CA VAL A 21 -1.92 -1.41 0.24
C VAL A 21 -1.43 -2.82 -0.11
N LYS A 22 -2.22 -3.61 -0.85
CA LYS A 22 -1.81 -4.95 -1.30
C LYS A 22 -0.65 -4.89 -2.29
N ASP A 23 -0.66 -3.93 -3.20
CA ASP A 23 0.43 -3.73 -4.15
C ASP A 23 1.73 -3.40 -3.40
N LEU A 24 1.69 -2.44 -2.46
CA LEU A 24 2.83 -2.06 -1.63
C LEU A 24 3.38 -3.26 -0.83
N SER A 25 2.49 -4.03 -0.21
CA SER A 25 2.87 -5.24 0.54
C SER A 25 3.55 -6.29 -0.37
N SER A 26 3.01 -6.52 -1.56
CA SER A 26 3.55 -7.48 -2.52
C SER A 26 4.94 -7.08 -3.01
N TYR A 27 5.13 -5.81 -3.35
CA TYR A 27 6.43 -5.30 -3.78
C TYR A 27 7.46 -5.30 -2.63
N SER A 28 7.04 -4.96 -1.41
CA SER A 28 7.92 -5.03 -0.24
C SER A 28 8.36 -6.45 0.07
N ALA A 29 7.47 -7.43 -0.06
CA ALA A 29 7.80 -8.85 0.11
C ALA A 29 8.82 -9.33 -0.94
N GLU A 30 8.69 -8.89 -2.20
CA GLU A 30 9.66 -9.24 -3.25
C GLU A 30 11.04 -8.61 -2.98
N ILE A 31 11.09 -7.37 -2.51
CA ILE A 31 12.36 -6.72 -2.12
C ILE A 31 13.03 -7.49 -0.98
N ILE A 32 12.28 -7.90 0.04
CA ILE A 32 12.81 -8.71 1.15
C ILE A 32 13.36 -10.03 0.61
N LYS A 33 12.62 -10.71 -0.27
CA LYS A 33 13.06 -11.96 -0.89
C LYS A 33 14.35 -11.80 -1.69
N GLU A 34 14.44 -10.79 -2.56
CA GLU A 34 15.62 -10.56 -3.39
C GLU A 34 16.81 -10.05 -2.57
N THR A 35 16.57 -9.33 -1.48
CA THR A 35 17.59 -8.92 -0.50
C THR A 35 18.17 -10.13 0.22
N ASN A 36 17.33 -11.00 0.79
CA ASN A 36 17.76 -12.22 1.46
C ASN A 36 18.57 -13.14 0.52
N LYS A 37 18.15 -13.23 -0.75
CA LYS A 37 18.87 -13.99 -1.78
C LYS A 37 20.24 -13.37 -2.06
N LEU A 38 20.33 -12.06 -2.22
CA LEU A 38 21.60 -11.37 -2.43
C LEU A 38 22.56 -11.56 -1.25
N GLU A 39 22.06 -11.42 -0.02
CA GLU A 39 22.84 -11.65 1.21
C GLU A 39 23.35 -13.08 1.30
N SER A 40 22.50 -14.06 0.98
CA SER A 40 22.89 -15.48 0.95
C SER A 40 23.98 -15.75 -0.10
N MET A 41 23.88 -15.16 -1.28
CA MET A 41 24.92 -15.27 -2.33
C MET A 41 26.26 -14.66 -1.87
N LYS A 42 26.21 -13.49 -1.22
CA LYS A 42 27.40 -12.85 -0.64
C LYS A 42 28.03 -13.71 0.46
N ALA A 43 27.22 -14.28 1.36
CA ALA A 43 27.68 -15.17 2.42
C ALA A 43 28.30 -16.46 1.89
N ALA A 44 27.77 -17.00 0.79
CA ALA A 44 28.30 -18.18 0.12
C ALA A 44 29.56 -17.90 -0.74
N SER A 45 30.05 -16.66 -0.79
CA SER A 45 31.16 -16.24 -1.67
C SER A 45 30.90 -16.63 -3.14
N ALA A 46 29.66 -16.44 -3.59
CA ALA A 46 29.26 -16.69 -4.97
C ALA A 46 30.08 -15.83 -5.95
N ASP A 47 30.04 -16.21 -7.23
CA ASP A 47 30.75 -15.49 -8.29
C ASP A 47 30.30 -14.02 -8.39
N VAL A 48 31.25 -13.14 -8.70
CA VAL A 48 31.04 -11.69 -8.74
C VAL A 48 30.02 -11.29 -9.80
N HIS A 49 29.99 -11.97 -10.95
CA HIS A 49 28.99 -11.69 -11.99
C HIS A 49 27.58 -12.07 -11.52
N ASP A 50 27.43 -13.20 -10.82
CA ASP A 50 26.14 -13.65 -10.29
C ASP A 50 25.63 -12.70 -9.20
N VAL A 51 26.50 -12.26 -8.29
CA VAL A 51 26.16 -11.25 -7.27
C VAL A 51 25.74 -9.94 -7.93
N LYS A 52 26.47 -9.49 -8.97
CA LYS A 52 26.13 -8.25 -9.69
C LYS A 52 24.78 -8.35 -10.41
N HIS A 53 24.48 -9.51 -10.99
CA HIS A 53 23.19 -9.75 -11.62
C HIS A 53 22.06 -9.68 -10.59
N GLN A 54 22.24 -10.31 -9.43
CA GLN A 54 21.26 -10.28 -8.35
C GLN A 54 21.05 -8.87 -7.77
N GLU A 55 22.09 -8.03 -7.71
CA GLU A 55 21.95 -6.61 -7.35
C GLU A 55 21.05 -5.84 -8.32
N ASN A 56 21.14 -6.13 -9.63
CA ASN A 56 20.28 -5.49 -10.62
C ASN A 56 18.82 -5.95 -10.46
N VAL A 57 18.59 -7.24 -10.20
CA VAL A 57 17.24 -7.77 -9.91
C VAL A 57 16.62 -7.08 -8.70
N LEU A 58 17.38 -6.92 -7.61
CA LEU A 58 16.91 -6.19 -6.42
C LEU A 58 16.60 -4.72 -6.73
N ALA A 59 17.45 -4.06 -7.53
CA ALA A 59 17.22 -2.69 -7.96
C ALA A 59 15.92 -2.57 -8.77
N GLU A 60 15.69 -3.49 -9.72
CA GLU A 60 14.46 -3.54 -10.52
C GLU A 60 13.21 -3.74 -9.67
N ALA A 61 13.25 -4.65 -8.71
CA ALA A 61 12.15 -4.85 -7.76
C ALA A 61 11.84 -3.59 -6.94
N SER A 62 12.89 -2.83 -6.58
CA SER A 62 12.78 -1.61 -5.76
C SER A 62 12.25 -0.40 -6.52
N MET A 63 12.36 -0.36 -7.85
CA MET A 63 11.94 0.80 -8.66
C MET A 63 10.45 1.11 -8.58
N MET A 64 9.60 0.12 -8.24
CA MET A 64 8.15 0.28 -8.20
C MET A 64 7.62 0.92 -6.90
N ILE A 65 8.39 0.82 -5.80
CA ILE A 65 7.93 1.29 -4.47
C ILE A 65 7.58 2.78 -4.45
N PRO A 66 8.39 3.70 -5.01
CA PRO A 66 8.07 5.12 -4.96
C PRO A 66 6.73 5.48 -5.61
N ASP A 67 6.42 4.92 -6.79
CA ASP A 67 5.15 5.17 -7.50
C ASP A 67 3.96 4.70 -6.66
N VAL A 68 4.04 3.48 -6.13
CA VAL A 68 2.95 2.88 -5.36
C VAL A 68 2.71 3.64 -4.07
N LYS A 69 3.78 4.08 -3.39
CA LYS A 69 3.67 4.93 -2.19
C LYS A 69 2.99 6.26 -2.51
N GLN A 70 3.39 6.94 -3.57
CA GLN A 70 2.80 8.21 -3.98
C GLN A 70 1.31 8.06 -4.32
N ARG A 71 0.96 6.99 -5.06
CA ARG A 71 -0.43 6.70 -5.40
C ARG A 71 -1.26 6.33 -4.17
N LEU A 72 -0.68 5.58 -3.22
CA LEU A 72 -1.33 5.25 -1.95
C LEU A 72 -1.57 6.51 -1.13
N GLU A 73 -0.59 7.40 -1.01
CA GLU A 73 -0.71 8.68 -0.29
C GLU A 73 -1.83 9.54 -0.88
N SER A 74 -1.86 9.69 -2.21
CA SER A 74 -2.92 10.44 -2.87
C SER A 74 -4.29 9.81 -2.66
N ALA A 75 -4.42 8.48 -2.81
CA ALA A 75 -5.69 7.79 -2.62
C ALA A 75 -6.18 7.82 -1.16
N LEU A 76 -5.24 7.80 -0.20
CA LEU A 76 -5.52 7.90 1.22
C LEU A 76 -6.03 9.30 1.57
N GLY A 77 -5.36 10.35 1.10
CA GLY A 77 -5.81 11.74 1.29
C GLY A 77 -7.20 11.98 0.70
N ASP A 78 -7.46 11.44 -0.49
CA ASP A 78 -8.77 11.47 -1.14
C ASP A 78 -9.87 10.77 -0.32
N LEU A 79 -9.55 9.64 0.31
CA LEU A 79 -10.48 8.89 1.15
C LEU A 79 -10.73 9.62 2.47
N GLN A 80 -9.68 10.14 3.12
CA GLN A 80 -9.78 10.92 4.34
C GLN A 80 -10.61 12.19 4.14
N LEU A 81 -10.42 12.88 3.01
CA LEU A 81 -11.23 14.04 2.66
C LEU A 81 -12.70 13.67 2.45
N LEU A 82 -13.00 12.55 1.80
CA LEU A 82 -14.38 12.11 1.68
C LEU A 82 -14.98 11.71 3.04
N MET A 83 -14.19 11.13 3.93
CA MET A 83 -14.64 10.70 5.25
C MET A 83 -15.08 11.86 6.15
N SER A 84 -14.63 13.10 5.90
CA SER A 84 -15.15 14.26 6.65
C SER A 84 -16.64 14.50 6.42
N ASP A 85 -17.18 14.03 5.29
CA ASP A 85 -18.63 14.12 4.99
C ASP A 85 -19.46 13.07 5.75
N PHE A 86 -18.80 12.10 6.41
CA PHE A 86 -19.43 11.02 7.18
C PHE A 86 -19.16 11.16 8.69
N GLU A 87 -18.77 12.34 9.15
CA GLU A 87 -18.61 12.63 10.57
C GLU A 87 -19.97 12.73 11.26
N GLY A 88 -20.13 12.04 12.40
CA GLY A 88 -21.33 12.11 13.24
C GLY A 88 -21.91 10.74 13.63
N ASP A 89 -22.71 10.73 14.71
CA ASP A 89 -23.30 9.50 15.27
C ASP A 89 -24.24 8.77 14.29
N GLU A 90 -24.83 9.49 13.34
CA GLU A 90 -25.75 8.94 12.34
C GLU A 90 -25.08 8.01 11.32
N PHE A 91 -23.77 8.16 11.09
CA PHE A 91 -22.99 7.33 10.18
C PHE A 91 -22.02 6.38 10.90
N ALA A 92 -21.81 6.54 12.21
CA ALA A 92 -20.86 5.76 13.00
C ALA A 92 -21.11 4.24 12.92
N GLU A 93 -22.38 3.84 12.83
CA GLU A 93 -22.76 2.43 12.71
C GLU A 93 -22.83 1.91 11.26
N ALA A 94 -22.62 2.78 10.26
CA ALA A 94 -22.61 2.38 8.86
C ALA A 94 -21.38 1.52 8.56
N GLU A 95 -21.60 0.35 7.97
CA GLU A 95 -20.56 -0.62 7.66
C GLU A 95 -19.49 -0.01 6.72
N GLU A 96 -19.90 0.82 5.77
CA GLU A 96 -18.99 1.49 4.84
C GLU A 96 -18.00 2.42 5.56
N VAL A 97 -18.45 3.12 6.60
CA VAL A 97 -17.65 4.05 7.39
C VAL A 97 -16.66 3.27 8.25
N LYS A 98 -17.10 2.18 8.89
CA LYS A 98 -16.21 1.28 9.65
C LYS A 98 -15.11 0.70 8.76
N ILE A 99 -15.48 0.16 7.60
CA ILE A 99 -14.52 -0.40 6.64
C ILE A 99 -13.55 0.68 6.14
N ALA A 100 -14.03 1.90 5.88
CA ALA A 100 -13.18 3.00 5.44
C ALA A 100 -12.16 3.39 6.52
N ASN A 101 -12.59 3.52 7.78
CA ASN A 101 -11.69 3.79 8.92
C ASN A 101 -10.63 2.69 9.08
N GLU A 102 -11.02 1.42 9.10
CA GLU A 102 -10.07 0.30 9.15
C GLU A 102 -9.07 0.33 7.98
N THR A 103 -9.53 0.76 6.80
CA THR A 103 -8.67 0.86 5.62
C THR A 103 -7.70 2.03 5.73
N ILE A 104 -8.11 3.16 6.29
CA ILE A 104 -7.24 4.32 6.56
C ILE A 104 -6.15 3.92 7.57
N ASP A 105 -6.52 3.22 8.64
CA ASP A 105 -5.58 2.75 9.65
C ASP A 105 -4.56 1.78 9.05
N ALA A 106 -5.03 0.79 8.29
CA ALA A 106 -4.17 -0.19 7.62
C ALA A 106 -3.24 0.47 6.59
N ALA A 107 -3.72 1.45 5.83
CA ALA A 107 -2.92 2.18 4.86
C ALA A 107 -1.84 3.04 5.52
N SER A 108 -2.19 3.73 6.62
CA SER A 108 -1.27 4.55 7.39
C SER A 108 -0.16 3.70 8.02
N ALA A 109 -0.50 2.52 8.55
CA ALA A 109 0.47 1.56 9.06
C ALA A 109 1.40 1.05 7.95
N ALA A 110 0.85 0.65 6.80
CA ALA A 110 1.63 0.16 5.66
C ALA A 110 2.62 1.20 5.11
N GLN A 111 2.28 2.50 5.16
CA GLN A 111 3.19 3.57 4.75
C GLN A 111 4.31 3.84 5.77
N ALA A 112 4.10 3.56 7.05
CA ALA A 112 5.11 3.75 8.09
C ALA A 112 6.17 2.63 8.10
N GLU A 113 5.80 1.43 7.65
CA GLU A 113 6.67 0.24 7.65
C GLU A 113 7.48 0.06 6.35
N ALA A 114 7.01 0.62 5.24
CA ALA A 114 7.65 0.52 3.93
C ALA A 114 8.65 1.64 3.68
#